data_AF-A0A3C0KUA3-F1
#
_entry.id   AF-A0A3C0KUA3-F1
#
_cell.length_a   1.000
_cell.length_b   1.000
_cell.length_c   1.000
_cell.angle_alpha   90.00
_cell.angle_beta   90.00
_cell.angle_gamma   90.00
#
_symmetry.space_group_name_H-M   'P 1'
#
loop_
_entity.id
_entity.type
_entity.pdbx_description
1 polymer ?
#
loop_
_entity_poly.entity_id
_entity_poly.type
_entity_poly.pdbx_seq_one_letter_code
_entity_poly.pdbx_strand_id
1 'polypeptide(L)'
;DEIRELRENIKFLPASSRFKVYIIDEVHMLTREAFNALLKTLEEPPPHVVFIFATTETHKIPATILSRCQCFDFRRISLKEIGDNLRTIAAAEGIEISDKGLSWIAAAGDGSMRDSQSIFDQIVSYAGTAIADGNIEEILGLTDRRFVITIAAAVLARNAAQCLKLIDEGYYAGLDMQVFYQMLVDHFRNLVLTKVVAGAEGITEMTQEDWSMLQEQTGKVSRETLQRLLEILMAEEETMRRTQSPRLVLEMALTRMAHLAPLIPIDEILARMASLERSLTSGAGAIATMATGENSKGQSRPVTEVKGTVDSVVPPPPRPIAAIREQAATGYGAGERAIAADAKGDQSWEGFKAFVKQSNPPLWSKLDPGQMLSREGDRLTVGFPKTYVFFEDIEKHQKEALSGLARNYFQCPDLEIRIEAQHNDTAPNNGKMANGNGKAQLKSDIRQEALKHPLVQKVMDIFENAEIRDVIPRQTVIEGEVE
;
A
#
# COMPACT_ATOMS: atom_id res chain seq x y z
N ASP A 1 38.28 26.80 -22.90
CA ASP A 1 39.45 26.62 -23.81
C ASP A 1 39.56 25.23 -24.43
N GLU A 2 39.06 24.17 -23.77
CA GLU A 2 39.10 22.77 -24.26
C GLU A 2 38.58 22.57 -25.69
N ILE A 3 37.46 23.20 -26.09
CA ILE A 3 36.93 23.09 -27.46
C ILE A 3 37.84 23.76 -28.50
N ARG A 4 38.60 24.79 -28.11
CA ARG A 4 39.58 25.43 -29.01
C ARG A 4 40.79 24.52 -29.21
N GLU A 5 41.29 23.90 -28.15
CA GLU A 5 42.35 22.88 -28.25
C GLU A 5 41.91 21.68 -29.09
N LEU A 6 40.66 21.22 -28.89
CA LEU A 6 40.05 20.18 -29.71
C LEU A 6 40.06 20.57 -31.19
N ARG A 7 39.69 21.81 -31.53
CA ARG A 7 39.73 22.33 -32.91
C ARG A 7 41.15 22.34 -33.52
N GLU A 8 42.16 22.64 -32.72
CA GLU A 8 43.56 22.58 -33.19
C GLU A 8 44.00 21.14 -33.43
N ASN A 9 43.63 20.25 -32.51
CA ASN A 9 43.97 18.84 -32.56
C ASN A 9 43.30 18.07 -33.70
N ILE A 10 42.19 18.57 -34.24
CA ILE A 10 41.45 17.98 -35.37
C ILE A 10 42.26 17.98 -36.67
N LYS A 11 43.18 18.94 -36.84
CA LYS A 11 43.98 19.08 -38.06
C LYS A 11 45.01 17.97 -38.24
N PHE A 12 45.39 17.30 -37.15
CA PHE A 12 46.39 16.25 -37.17
C PHE A 12 45.77 14.88 -37.50
N LEU A 13 46.54 14.06 -38.22
CA LEU A 13 46.18 12.68 -38.54
C LEU A 13 46.07 11.83 -37.25
N PRO A 14 45.26 10.75 -37.28
CA PRO A 14 45.15 9.85 -36.13
C PRO A 14 46.48 9.10 -35.90
N ALA A 15 46.81 8.82 -34.64
CA ALA A 15 48.10 8.22 -34.27
C ALA A 15 48.22 6.72 -34.63
N SER A 16 47.12 5.96 -34.56
CA SER A 16 47.14 4.49 -34.72
C SER A 16 45.88 3.93 -35.38
N SER A 17 45.05 4.76 -36.01
CA SER A 17 43.74 4.35 -36.53
C SER A 17 43.37 5.08 -37.82
N ARG A 18 42.38 4.56 -38.54
CA ARG A 18 41.87 5.16 -39.78
C ARG A 18 41.17 6.50 -39.55
N PHE A 19 40.50 6.62 -38.40
CA PHE A 19 39.74 7.79 -38.00
C PHE A 19 40.16 8.26 -36.61
N LYS A 20 39.99 9.56 -36.37
CA LYS A 20 40.05 10.21 -35.07
C LYS A 20 38.62 10.57 -34.66
N VAL A 21 38.11 9.84 -33.67
CA VAL A 21 36.71 9.94 -33.25
C VAL A 21 36.61 10.83 -32.01
N TYR A 22 35.73 11.82 -32.05
CA TYR A 22 35.39 12.66 -30.91
C TYR A 22 33.96 12.33 -30.46
N ILE A 23 33.83 11.85 -29.24
CA ILE A 23 32.54 11.59 -28.60
C ILE A 23 32.33 12.68 -27.55
N ILE A 24 31.28 13.48 -27.72
CA ILE A 24 30.89 14.50 -26.74
C ILE A 24 29.54 14.07 -26.18
N ASP A 25 29.57 13.61 -24.93
CA ASP A 25 28.37 13.29 -24.17
C ASP A 25 27.75 14.56 -23.57
N GLU A 26 26.44 14.55 -23.40
CA GLU A 26 25.62 15.69 -22.98
C GLU A 26 25.99 16.99 -23.68
N VAL A 27 26.07 16.96 -25.02
CA VAL A 27 26.52 18.09 -25.83
C VAL A 27 25.67 19.36 -25.62
N HIS A 28 24.43 19.22 -25.14
CA HIS A 28 23.57 20.35 -24.79
C HIS A 28 24.13 21.24 -23.65
N MET A 29 25.08 20.72 -22.87
CA MET A 29 25.77 21.45 -21.81
C MET A 29 26.89 22.36 -22.34
N LEU A 30 27.24 22.27 -23.63
CA LEU A 30 28.24 23.15 -24.24
C LEU A 30 27.74 24.60 -24.30
N THR A 31 28.66 25.54 -24.06
CA THR A 31 28.35 26.95 -24.21
C THR A 31 28.14 27.33 -25.69
N ARG A 32 27.47 28.46 -25.93
CA ARG A 32 27.24 28.95 -27.31
C ARG A 32 28.55 29.21 -28.05
N GLU A 33 29.56 29.70 -27.35
CA GLU A 33 30.90 29.94 -27.90
C GLU A 33 31.58 28.64 -28.33
N ALA A 34 31.40 27.56 -27.54
CA ALA A 34 31.88 26.23 -27.89
C ALA A 34 31.22 25.69 -29.16
N PHE A 35 29.88 25.80 -29.27
CA PHE A 35 29.18 25.41 -30.50
C PHE A 35 29.67 26.19 -31.72
N ASN A 36 29.81 27.51 -31.60
CA ASN A 36 30.30 28.36 -32.68
C ASN A 36 31.72 28.01 -33.11
N ALA A 37 32.57 27.56 -32.18
CA ALA A 37 33.92 27.12 -32.49
C ALA A 37 33.96 25.83 -33.31
N LEU A 38 32.95 24.96 -33.17
CA LEU A 38 32.81 23.69 -33.90
C LEU A 38 32.15 23.84 -35.27
N LEU A 39 31.35 24.90 -35.51
CA LEU A 39 30.55 25.06 -36.74
C LEU A 39 31.37 24.91 -38.03
N LYS A 40 32.51 25.60 -38.13
CA LYS A 40 33.36 25.52 -39.32
C LYS A 40 33.87 24.10 -39.57
N THR A 41 34.19 23.40 -38.49
CA THR A 41 34.72 22.03 -38.55
C THR A 41 33.64 21.01 -38.84
N LEU A 42 32.40 21.25 -38.43
CA LEU A 42 31.25 20.41 -38.78
C LEU A 42 30.77 20.64 -40.22
N GLU A 43 30.99 21.83 -40.76
CA GLU A 43 30.67 22.17 -42.15
C GLU A 43 31.68 21.57 -43.14
N GLU A 44 32.96 21.58 -42.78
CA GLU A 44 34.05 21.01 -43.58
C GLU A 44 34.92 20.08 -42.72
N PRO A 45 34.40 18.90 -42.29
CA PRO A 45 35.15 17.99 -41.45
C PRO A 45 36.31 17.36 -42.24
N PRO A 46 37.52 17.27 -41.66
CA PRO A 46 38.58 16.48 -42.26
C PRO A 46 38.14 15.03 -42.47
N PRO A 47 38.53 14.37 -43.57
CA PRO A 47 38.03 13.03 -43.92
C PRO A 47 38.42 11.94 -42.91
N HIS A 48 39.44 12.18 -42.09
CA HIS A 48 39.87 11.28 -41.02
C HIS A 48 39.21 11.57 -39.66
N VAL A 49 38.27 12.51 -39.56
CA VAL A 49 37.64 12.90 -38.30
C VAL A 49 36.16 12.54 -38.30
N VAL A 50 35.71 11.94 -37.19
CA VAL A 50 34.29 11.61 -36.97
C VAL A 50 33.86 12.23 -35.65
N PHE A 51 32.73 12.93 -35.67
CA PHE A 51 32.07 13.44 -34.47
C PHE A 51 30.86 12.59 -34.11
N ILE A 52 30.74 12.27 -32.83
CA ILE A 52 29.57 11.64 -32.23
C ILE A 52 29.12 12.55 -31.09
N PHE A 53 27.89 13.04 -31.20
CA PHE A 53 27.27 13.87 -30.18
C PHE A 53 26.13 13.08 -29.54
N ALA A 54 26.13 13.00 -28.21
CA ALA A 54 25.04 12.43 -27.44
C ALA A 54 24.37 13.55 -26.61
N THR A 55 23.05 13.52 -26.54
CA THR A 55 22.27 14.48 -25.74
C THR A 55 20.93 13.86 -25.37
N THR A 56 20.47 14.15 -24.15
CA THR A 56 19.11 13.88 -23.71
C THR A 56 18.13 15.02 -24.08
N GLU A 57 18.64 16.18 -24.49
CA GLU A 57 17.86 17.40 -24.73
C GLU A 57 18.11 18.00 -26.13
N THR A 58 17.61 17.34 -27.18
CA THR A 58 17.80 17.76 -28.58
C THR A 58 17.33 19.20 -28.85
N HIS A 59 16.29 19.65 -28.15
CA HIS A 59 15.72 21.01 -28.30
C HIS A 59 16.66 22.13 -27.83
N LYS A 60 17.65 21.83 -26.98
CA LYS A 60 18.69 22.78 -26.55
C LYS A 60 19.82 22.91 -27.57
N ILE A 61 19.88 22.02 -28.55
CA ILE A 61 20.93 22.03 -29.58
C ILE A 61 20.58 23.06 -30.65
N PRO A 62 21.52 23.96 -31.01
CA PRO A 62 21.29 24.91 -32.08
C PRO A 62 20.94 24.22 -33.41
N ALA A 63 19.94 24.72 -34.12
CA ALA A 63 19.53 24.19 -35.43
C ALA A 63 20.68 24.16 -36.45
N THR A 64 21.67 25.05 -36.30
CA THR A 64 22.88 25.10 -37.13
C THR A 64 23.80 23.87 -36.96
N ILE A 65 23.77 23.22 -35.79
CA ILE A 65 24.50 21.97 -35.53
C ILE A 65 23.69 20.79 -36.04
N LEU A 66 22.39 20.75 -35.72
CA LEU A 66 21.48 19.68 -36.16
C LEU A 66 21.46 19.54 -37.69
N SER A 67 21.47 20.67 -38.42
CA SER A 67 21.49 20.65 -39.90
C SER A 67 22.76 20.05 -40.51
N ARG A 68 23.83 19.89 -39.72
CA ARG A 68 25.14 19.36 -40.14
C ARG A 68 25.43 17.98 -39.55
N CYS A 69 24.48 17.41 -38.80
CA CYS A 69 24.62 16.11 -38.17
C CYS A 69 23.56 15.14 -38.72
N GLN A 70 23.96 13.88 -38.92
CA GLN A 70 22.98 12.80 -39.04
C GLN A 70 22.42 12.52 -37.65
N CYS A 71 21.13 12.81 -37.45
CA CYS A 71 20.47 12.59 -36.18
C CYS A 71 19.94 11.15 -36.12
N PHE A 72 20.17 10.48 -35.00
CA PHE A 72 19.64 9.17 -34.67
C PHE A 72 18.90 9.27 -33.33
N ASP A 73 17.59 9.09 -33.36
CA ASP A 73 16.76 9.14 -32.16
C ASP A 73 16.63 7.74 -31.56
N PHE A 74 17.19 7.55 -30.36
CA PHE A 74 17.00 6.34 -29.59
C PHE A 74 15.71 6.44 -28.78
N ARG A 75 14.85 5.43 -28.90
CA ARG A 75 13.60 5.33 -28.15
C ARG A 75 13.83 4.44 -26.92
N ARG A 76 12.92 4.56 -25.95
CA ARG A 76 12.84 3.63 -24.82
C ARG A 76 12.71 2.20 -25.32
N ILE A 77 13.40 1.29 -24.64
CA ILE A 77 13.40 -0.13 -24.95
C ILE A 77 12.15 -0.74 -24.32
N SER A 78 11.48 -1.66 -25.02
CA SER A 78 10.30 -2.30 -24.44
C SER A 78 10.68 -3.17 -23.24
N LEU A 79 9.79 -3.28 -22.24
CA LEU A 79 10.01 -4.13 -21.07
C LEU A 79 10.37 -5.58 -21.43
N LYS A 80 9.76 -6.08 -22.52
CA LYS A 80 10.05 -7.43 -23.04
C LYS A 80 11.49 -7.56 -23.52
N GLU A 81 11.97 -6.62 -24.33
CA GLU A 81 13.35 -6.63 -24.83
C GLU A 81 14.37 -6.47 -23.70
N ILE A 82 14.06 -5.65 -22.68
CA ILE A 82 14.90 -5.55 -21.48
C ILE A 82 14.93 -6.88 -20.73
N GLY A 83 13.77 -7.47 -20.46
CA GLY A 83 13.67 -8.77 -19.77
C GLY A 83 14.40 -9.90 -20.52
N ASP A 84 14.29 -9.95 -21.85
CA ASP A 84 14.98 -10.93 -22.69
C ASP A 84 16.50 -10.73 -22.68
N ASN A 85 16.97 -9.48 -22.63
CA ASN A 85 18.40 -9.18 -22.50
C ASN A 85 18.93 -9.57 -21.11
N LEU A 86 18.24 -9.20 -20.04
CA LEU A 86 18.60 -9.60 -18.67
C LEU A 86 18.61 -11.11 -18.50
N ARG A 87 17.66 -11.84 -19.13
CA ARG A 87 17.67 -13.31 -19.17
C ARG A 87 18.95 -13.85 -19.83
N THR A 88 19.39 -13.22 -20.91
CA THR A 88 20.61 -13.61 -21.63
C THR A 88 21.85 -13.39 -20.75
N ILE A 89 21.91 -12.26 -20.03
CA ILE A 89 22.99 -11.96 -19.08
C ILE A 89 22.98 -12.96 -17.92
N ALA A 90 21.83 -13.20 -17.31
CA ALA A 90 21.68 -14.16 -16.22
C ALA A 90 22.15 -15.57 -16.62
N ALA A 91 21.78 -16.03 -17.82
CA ALA A 91 22.23 -17.32 -18.35
C ALA A 91 23.74 -17.38 -18.61
N ALA A 92 24.35 -16.28 -19.08
CA ALA A 92 25.78 -16.21 -19.34
C ALA A 92 26.62 -16.21 -18.04
N GLU A 93 26.10 -15.55 -17.00
CA GLU A 93 26.75 -15.42 -15.68
C GLU A 93 26.38 -16.56 -14.71
N GLY A 94 25.48 -17.48 -15.09
CA GLY A 94 25.05 -18.60 -14.26
C GLY A 94 24.17 -18.18 -13.07
N ILE A 95 23.38 -17.13 -13.23
CA ILE A 95 22.47 -16.59 -12.20
C ILE A 95 21.08 -17.21 -12.38
N GLU A 96 20.57 -17.83 -11.31
CA GLU A 96 19.21 -18.35 -11.23
C GLU A 96 18.25 -17.25 -10.77
N ILE A 97 17.34 -16.83 -11.65
CA ILE A 97 16.32 -15.83 -11.38
C ILE A 97 15.02 -16.20 -12.12
N SER A 98 13.88 -15.91 -11.50
CA SER A 98 12.58 -16.18 -12.12
C SER A 98 12.25 -15.18 -13.24
N ASP A 99 11.44 -15.62 -14.21
CA ASP A 99 10.93 -14.74 -15.27
C ASP A 99 10.11 -13.58 -14.72
N LYS A 100 9.44 -13.79 -13.58
CA LYS A 100 8.69 -12.75 -12.88
C LYS A 100 9.64 -11.69 -12.32
N GLY A 101 10.71 -12.12 -11.67
CA GLY A 101 11.77 -11.26 -11.16
C GLY A 101 12.41 -10.39 -12.25
N LEU A 102 12.74 -11.00 -13.39
CA LEU A 102 13.26 -10.27 -14.55
C LEU A 102 12.28 -9.20 -15.07
N SER A 103 10.99 -9.50 -15.07
CA SER A 103 9.95 -8.55 -15.49
C SER A 103 9.83 -7.35 -14.55
N TRP A 104 9.99 -7.58 -13.23
CA TRP A 104 10.00 -6.50 -12.24
C TRP A 104 11.22 -5.59 -12.39
N ILE A 105 12.39 -6.17 -12.60
CA ILE A 105 13.63 -5.40 -12.81
C ILE A 105 13.54 -4.58 -14.10
N ALA A 106 13.01 -5.17 -15.18
CA ALA A 106 12.79 -4.46 -16.42
C ALA A 106 11.83 -3.28 -16.26
N ALA A 107 10.73 -3.46 -15.49
CA ALA A 107 9.78 -2.39 -15.19
C ALA A 107 10.42 -1.27 -14.35
N ALA A 108 11.27 -1.63 -13.38
CA ALA A 108 11.97 -0.65 -12.54
C ALA A 108 12.99 0.19 -13.31
N GLY A 109 13.53 -0.32 -14.43
CA GLY A 109 14.45 0.41 -15.28
C GLY A 109 13.81 1.39 -16.26
N ASP A 110 12.48 1.52 -16.32
CA ASP A 110 11.74 2.56 -17.07
C ASP A 110 12.19 2.74 -18.55
N GLY A 111 12.46 1.63 -19.24
CA GLY A 111 12.90 1.62 -20.63
C GLY A 111 14.40 1.87 -20.86
N SER A 112 15.19 1.98 -19.78
CA SER A 112 16.65 2.11 -19.78
C SER A 112 17.32 0.77 -19.46
N MET A 113 18.09 0.24 -20.42
CA MET A 113 18.89 -0.98 -20.21
C MET A 113 19.95 -0.77 -19.13
N ARG A 114 20.53 0.44 -19.06
CA ARG A 114 21.58 0.77 -18.08
C ARG A 114 21.04 0.72 -16.65
N ASP A 115 19.88 1.31 -16.42
CA ASP A 115 19.27 1.34 -15.09
C ASP A 115 18.79 -0.05 -14.71
N SER A 116 18.18 -0.78 -15.66
CA SER A 116 17.78 -2.19 -15.47
C SER A 116 18.97 -3.09 -15.08
N GLN A 117 20.11 -2.97 -15.76
CA GLN A 117 21.33 -3.71 -15.43
C GLN A 117 21.92 -3.28 -14.08
N SER A 118 21.90 -1.99 -13.77
CA SER A 118 22.40 -1.48 -12.47
C SER A 118 21.58 -2.04 -11.31
N ILE A 119 20.26 -2.09 -11.47
CA ILE A 119 19.34 -2.71 -10.50
C ILE A 119 19.59 -4.22 -10.41
N PHE A 120 19.76 -4.90 -11.55
CA PHE A 120 20.06 -6.32 -11.58
C PHE A 120 21.36 -6.64 -10.83
N ASP A 121 22.43 -5.89 -11.09
CA ASP A 121 23.72 -6.03 -10.40
C ASP A 121 23.61 -5.79 -8.89
N GLN A 122 22.78 -4.82 -8.47
CA GLN A 122 22.50 -4.59 -7.06
C GLN A 122 21.82 -5.79 -6.40
N ILE A 123 20.85 -6.42 -7.08
CA ILE A 123 20.16 -7.62 -6.61
C ILE A 123 21.11 -8.80 -6.53
N VAL A 124 21.92 -9.02 -7.56
CA VAL A 124 22.95 -10.08 -7.59
C VAL A 124 23.95 -9.88 -6.45
N SER A 125 24.36 -8.64 -6.18
CA SER A 125 25.30 -8.33 -5.10
C SER A 125 24.72 -8.63 -3.71
N TYR A 126 23.40 -8.53 -3.53
CA TYR A 126 22.71 -8.81 -2.28
C TYR A 126 22.38 -10.30 -2.09
N ALA A 127 21.80 -10.93 -3.11
CA ALA A 127 21.26 -12.29 -3.05
C ALA A 127 22.24 -13.37 -3.52
N GLY A 128 23.34 -12.99 -4.19
CA GLY A 128 24.25 -13.91 -4.86
C GLY A 128 23.69 -14.44 -6.18
N THR A 129 24.05 -15.68 -6.52
CA THR A 129 23.71 -16.30 -7.81
C THR A 129 22.33 -16.95 -7.85
N ALA A 130 21.70 -17.21 -6.71
CA ALA A 130 20.37 -17.79 -6.62
C ALA A 130 19.40 -16.76 -6.05
N ILE A 131 18.69 -16.07 -6.93
CA ILE A 131 17.84 -14.93 -6.59
C ILE A 131 16.40 -15.42 -6.40
N ALA A 132 15.94 -15.45 -5.16
CA ALA A 132 14.54 -15.66 -4.84
C ALA A 132 13.71 -14.38 -5.08
N ASP A 133 12.45 -14.54 -5.46
CA ASP A 133 11.52 -13.43 -5.73
C ASP A 133 11.43 -12.44 -4.55
N GLY A 134 11.48 -12.93 -3.31
CA GLY A 134 11.44 -12.09 -2.10
C GLY A 134 12.62 -11.11 -2.00
N ASN A 135 13.81 -11.49 -2.48
CA ASN A 135 14.99 -10.60 -2.46
C ASN A 135 14.81 -9.44 -3.44
N ILE A 136 14.16 -9.71 -4.57
CA ILE A 136 13.82 -8.71 -5.58
C ILE A 136 12.75 -7.78 -5.03
N GLU A 137 11.72 -8.34 -4.38
CA GLU A 137 10.66 -7.55 -3.74
C GLU A 137 11.20 -6.60 -2.68
N GLU A 138 12.18 -7.03 -1.89
CA GLU A 138 12.83 -6.21 -0.87
C GLU A 138 13.63 -5.05 -1.49
N ILE A 139 14.49 -5.34 -2.48
CA ILE A 139 15.35 -4.31 -3.10
C ILE A 139 14.56 -3.31 -3.94
N LEU A 140 13.54 -3.79 -4.66
CA LEU A 140 12.68 -2.94 -5.47
C LEU A 140 11.57 -2.26 -4.66
N GLY A 141 11.44 -2.54 -3.36
CA GLY A 141 10.35 -2.00 -2.54
C GLY A 141 8.96 -2.45 -3.01
N LEU A 142 8.82 -3.65 -3.59
CA LEU A 142 7.52 -4.17 -4.02
C LEU A 142 6.57 -4.44 -2.83
N THR A 143 7.11 -4.62 -1.62
CA THR A 143 6.32 -4.61 -0.37
C THR A 143 5.61 -3.26 -0.19
N ASP A 144 6.28 -2.16 -0.49
CA ASP A 144 5.74 -0.80 -0.40
C ASP A 144 4.60 -0.63 -1.40
N ARG A 145 4.66 -1.31 -2.56
CA ARG A 145 3.59 -1.34 -3.55
C ARG A 145 2.32 -2.01 -3.02
N ARG A 146 2.42 -3.13 -2.30
CA ARG A 146 1.24 -3.78 -1.66
C ARG A 146 0.62 -2.84 -0.62
N PHE A 147 1.46 -2.07 0.06
CA PHE A 147 1.02 -1.09 1.04
C PHE A 147 0.30 0.11 0.37
N VAL A 148 0.77 0.59 -0.79
CA VAL A 148 0.06 1.57 -1.63
C VAL A 148 -1.33 1.06 -2.02
N ILE A 149 -1.43 -0.17 -2.49
CA ILE A 149 -2.70 -0.79 -2.89
C ILE A 149 -3.68 -0.84 -1.71
N THR A 150 -3.18 -1.19 -0.52
CA THR A 150 -3.99 -1.30 0.70
C THR A 150 -4.49 0.06 1.18
N ILE A 151 -3.62 1.08 1.17
CA ILE A 151 -4.02 2.46 1.49
C ILE A 151 -5.01 3.00 0.45
N ALA A 152 -4.77 2.77 -0.84
CA ALA A 152 -5.70 3.18 -1.89
C ALA A 152 -7.08 2.52 -1.69
N ALA A 153 -7.14 1.23 -1.35
CA ALA A 153 -8.40 0.55 -1.04
C ALA A 153 -9.11 1.19 0.18
N ALA A 154 -8.39 1.52 1.25
CA ALA A 154 -8.95 2.20 2.42
C ALA A 154 -9.49 3.61 2.09
N VAL A 155 -8.80 4.36 1.23
CA VAL A 155 -9.26 5.66 0.71
C VAL A 155 -10.54 5.51 -0.10
N LEU A 156 -10.59 4.55 -1.02
CA LEU A 156 -11.77 4.27 -1.85
C LEU A 156 -12.96 3.78 -1.01
N ALA A 157 -12.69 3.04 0.07
CA ALA A 157 -13.67 2.64 1.07
C ALA A 157 -14.04 3.76 2.07
N ARG A 158 -13.40 4.93 1.97
CA ARG A 158 -13.63 6.12 2.83
C ARG A 158 -13.35 5.90 4.30
N ASN A 159 -12.41 5.02 4.60
CA ASN A 159 -12.03 4.70 5.96
C ASN A 159 -10.80 5.51 6.38
N ALA A 160 -11.00 6.77 6.76
CA ALA A 160 -9.92 7.66 7.20
C ALA A 160 -9.13 7.08 8.39
N ALA A 161 -9.82 6.45 9.33
CA ALA A 161 -9.18 5.83 10.49
C ALA A 161 -8.23 4.69 10.09
N GLN A 162 -8.61 3.88 9.11
CA GLN A 162 -7.74 2.83 8.57
C GLN A 162 -6.55 3.42 7.79
N CYS A 163 -6.76 4.48 7.00
CA CYS A 163 -5.65 5.17 6.33
C CYS A 163 -4.59 5.67 7.31
N LEU A 164 -5.02 6.29 8.42
CA LEU A 164 -4.10 6.81 9.44
C LEU A 164 -3.36 5.68 10.18
N LYS A 165 -4.05 4.57 10.49
CA LYS A 165 -3.40 3.38 11.08
C LYS A 165 -2.34 2.80 10.16
N LEU A 166 -2.68 2.65 8.86
CA LEU A 166 -1.74 2.16 7.88
C LEU A 166 -0.52 3.09 7.80
N ILE A 167 -0.69 4.40 7.65
CA ILE A 167 0.45 5.35 7.65
C ILE A 167 1.35 5.15 8.88
N ASP A 168 0.77 4.96 10.07
CA ASP A 168 1.54 4.74 11.29
C ASP A 168 2.33 3.42 11.23
N GLU A 169 1.72 2.32 10.78
CA GLU A 169 2.39 1.04 10.52
C GLU A 169 3.55 1.21 9.52
N GLY A 170 3.29 1.89 8.40
CA GLY A 170 4.30 2.16 7.37
C GLY A 170 5.46 3.03 7.86
N TYR A 171 5.16 4.04 8.68
CA TYR A 171 6.17 4.89 9.30
C TYR A 171 7.13 4.10 10.20
N TYR A 172 6.59 3.23 11.06
CA TYR A 172 7.40 2.39 11.93
C TYR A 172 8.08 1.23 11.20
N ALA A 173 7.56 0.82 10.04
CA ALA A 173 8.24 -0.09 9.13
C ALA A 173 9.43 0.55 8.40
N GLY A 174 9.61 1.87 8.49
CA GLY A 174 10.74 2.59 7.91
C GLY A 174 10.50 3.13 6.51
N LEU A 175 9.24 3.21 6.05
CA LEU A 175 8.92 3.76 4.73
C LEU A 175 9.30 5.24 4.62
N ASP A 176 9.97 5.58 3.51
CA ASP A 176 10.13 6.98 3.13
C ASP A 176 8.79 7.55 2.65
N MET A 177 8.28 8.52 3.39
CA MET A 177 6.95 9.10 3.13
C MET A 177 6.88 9.88 1.81
N GLN A 178 7.99 10.46 1.34
CA GLN A 178 8.02 11.18 0.06
C GLN A 178 8.00 10.20 -1.10
N VAL A 179 8.79 9.13 -1.02
CA VAL A 179 8.78 8.05 -2.02
C VAL A 179 7.40 7.40 -2.06
N PHE A 180 6.87 7.03 -0.89
CA PHE A 180 5.55 6.43 -0.76
C PHE A 180 4.43 7.30 -1.37
N TYR A 181 4.51 8.61 -1.16
CA TYR A 181 3.57 9.56 -1.75
C TYR A 181 3.61 9.56 -3.29
N GLN A 182 4.80 9.53 -3.90
CA GLN A 182 4.93 9.45 -5.35
C GLN A 182 4.33 8.14 -5.89
N MET A 183 4.59 7.02 -5.21
CA MET A 183 3.98 5.74 -5.56
C MET A 183 2.45 5.79 -5.48
N LEU A 184 1.89 6.51 -4.50
CA LEU A 184 0.45 6.71 -4.36
C LEU A 184 -0.13 7.56 -5.51
N VAL A 185 0.55 8.64 -5.90
CA VAL A 185 0.17 9.48 -7.06
C VAL A 185 0.12 8.63 -8.33
N ASP A 186 1.18 7.85 -8.59
CA ASP A 186 1.28 6.97 -9.75
C ASP A 186 0.17 5.91 -9.75
N HIS A 187 -0.14 5.34 -8.59
CA HIS A 187 -1.23 4.37 -8.45
C HIS A 187 -2.59 4.98 -8.78
N PHE A 188 -2.92 6.16 -8.25
CA PHE A 188 -4.18 6.84 -8.58
C PHE A 188 -4.25 7.29 -10.03
N ARG A 189 -3.13 7.71 -10.64
CA ARG A 189 -3.04 7.95 -12.09
C ARG A 189 -3.39 6.68 -12.87
N ASN A 190 -2.83 5.54 -12.50
CA ASN A 190 -3.10 4.27 -13.18
C ASN A 190 -4.58 3.85 -13.04
N LEU A 191 -5.19 4.03 -11.86
CA LEU A 191 -6.63 3.79 -11.66
C LEU A 191 -7.51 4.63 -12.59
N VAL A 192 -7.17 5.91 -12.79
CA VAL A 192 -7.89 6.79 -13.74
C VAL A 192 -7.72 6.28 -15.17
N LEU A 193 -6.50 5.93 -15.57
CA LEU A 193 -6.22 5.41 -16.92
C LEU A 193 -6.99 4.12 -17.21
N THR A 194 -7.06 3.19 -16.25
CA THR A 194 -7.84 1.93 -16.39
C THR A 194 -9.33 2.19 -16.66
N LYS A 195 -9.91 3.27 -16.11
CA LYS A 195 -11.32 3.64 -16.36
C LYS A 195 -11.54 4.41 -17.66
N VAL A 196 -10.54 5.16 -18.12
CA VAL A 196 -10.62 5.92 -19.37
C VAL A 196 -10.41 5.01 -20.57
N VAL A 197 -9.48 4.06 -20.45
CA VAL A 197 -9.12 3.16 -21.53
C VAL A 197 -9.67 1.76 -21.23
N ALA A 198 -10.91 1.54 -21.66
CA ALA A 198 -11.52 0.21 -21.63
C ALA A 198 -10.78 -0.70 -22.65
N GLY A 199 -9.75 -1.41 -22.18
CA GLY A 199 -8.97 -2.38 -22.99
C GLY A 199 -7.60 -1.89 -23.44
N ALA A 200 -6.82 -1.26 -22.55
CA ALA A 200 -5.52 -0.68 -22.87
C ALA A 200 -4.37 -1.71 -23.01
N GLU A 201 -4.52 -2.73 -23.84
CA GLU A 201 -3.35 -3.47 -24.33
C GLU A 201 -2.49 -2.50 -25.16
N GLY A 202 -1.49 -1.87 -24.52
CA GLY A 202 -0.45 -1.09 -25.19
C GLY A 202 -0.29 0.39 -24.82
N ILE A 203 -1.13 0.98 -23.95
CA ILE A 203 -0.95 2.39 -23.51
C ILE A 203 -0.18 2.49 -22.18
N THR A 204 -0.25 1.45 -21.35
CA THR A 204 0.47 1.38 -20.08
C THR A 204 1.48 0.24 -20.14
N GLU A 205 2.74 0.53 -19.87
CA GLU A 205 3.82 -0.46 -19.71
C GLU A 205 3.66 -1.22 -18.38
N MET A 206 2.50 -1.83 -18.18
CA MET A 206 2.12 -2.54 -16.95
C MET A 206 1.93 -4.02 -17.23
N THR A 207 2.23 -4.86 -16.24
CA THR A 207 2.01 -6.30 -16.35
C THR A 207 0.52 -6.64 -16.36
N GLN A 208 0.15 -7.80 -16.91
CA GLN A 208 -1.25 -8.25 -16.95
C GLN A 208 -1.84 -8.46 -15.53
N GLU A 209 -1.01 -8.90 -14.57
CA GLU A 209 -1.40 -9.04 -13.17
C GLU A 209 -1.79 -7.68 -12.56
N ASP A 210 -0.97 -6.66 -12.79
CA ASP A 210 -1.21 -5.30 -12.29
C ASP A 210 -2.49 -4.70 -12.88
N TRP A 211 -2.75 -4.97 -14.16
CA TRP A 211 -3.96 -4.51 -14.83
C TRP A 211 -5.22 -5.09 -14.20
N SER A 212 -5.24 -6.41 -13.94
CA SER A 212 -6.38 -7.08 -13.30
C SER A 212 -6.64 -6.54 -11.89
N MET A 213 -5.58 -6.27 -11.13
CA MET A 213 -5.67 -5.71 -9.78
C MET A 213 -6.30 -4.32 -9.77
N LEU A 214 -5.89 -3.45 -10.70
CA LEU A 214 -6.48 -2.11 -10.86
C LEU A 214 -7.95 -2.18 -11.30
N GLN A 215 -8.30 -3.11 -12.18
CA GLN A 215 -9.70 -3.31 -12.59
C GLN A 215 -10.59 -3.69 -11.40
N GLU A 216 -10.11 -4.55 -10.51
CA GLU A 216 -10.83 -4.91 -9.28
C GLU A 216 -11.07 -3.69 -8.38
N GLN A 217 -10.04 -2.88 -8.14
CA GLN A 217 -10.15 -1.67 -7.30
C GLN A 217 -11.07 -0.61 -7.90
N THR A 218 -11.06 -0.45 -9.22
CA THR A 218 -11.88 0.55 -9.91
C THR A 218 -13.34 0.11 -10.10
N GLY A 219 -13.66 -1.18 -9.96
CA GLY A 219 -14.97 -1.73 -10.32
C GLY A 219 -16.17 -0.98 -9.73
N LYS A 220 -16.10 -0.58 -8.46
CA LYS A 220 -17.19 0.09 -7.72
C LYS A 220 -17.09 1.62 -7.66
N VAL A 221 -16.07 2.21 -8.27
CA VAL A 221 -15.76 3.64 -8.15
C VAL A 221 -16.01 4.35 -9.48
N SER A 222 -16.64 5.54 -9.41
CA SER A 222 -16.85 6.37 -10.59
C SER A 222 -15.55 7.03 -11.04
N ARG A 223 -15.43 7.26 -12.35
CA ARG A 223 -14.27 7.93 -12.96
C ARG A 223 -14.07 9.32 -12.38
N GLU A 224 -15.15 10.06 -12.18
CA GLU A 224 -15.15 11.44 -11.67
C GLU A 224 -14.63 11.48 -10.22
N THR A 225 -14.90 10.44 -9.43
CA THR A 225 -14.34 10.32 -8.07
C THR A 225 -12.83 10.10 -8.14
N LEU A 226 -12.35 9.19 -8.99
CA LEU A 226 -10.91 8.93 -9.13
C LEU A 226 -10.14 10.16 -9.61
N GLN A 227 -10.70 10.93 -10.55
CA GLN A 227 -10.10 12.19 -11.02
C GLN A 227 -9.94 13.20 -9.89
N ARG A 228 -10.98 13.41 -9.07
CA ARG A 228 -10.91 14.33 -7.92
C ARG A 228 -9.91 13.88 -6.86
N LEU A 229 -9.79 12.56 -6.63
CA LEU A 229 -8.79 12.02 -5.72
C LEU A 229 -7.38 12.28 -6.24
N LEU A 230 -7.14 12.11 -7.54
CA LEU A 230 -5.86 12.42 -8.16
C LEU A 230 -5.56 13.94 -8.11
N GLU A 231 -6.55 14.80 -8.35
CA GLU A 231 -6.39 16.26 -8.23
C GLU A 231 -5.96 16.68 -6.81
N ILE A 232 -6.50 16.06 -5.77
CA ILE A 232 -6.09 16.33 -4.38
C ILE A 232 -4.60 15.99 -4.20
N LEU A 233 -4.15 14.84 -4.71
CA LEU A 233 -2.75 14.45 -4.64
C LEU A 233 -1.86 15.36 -5.49
N MET A 234 -2.29 15.77 -6.68
CA MET A 234 -1.48 16.71 -7.49
C MET A 234 -1.36 18.08 -6.80
N ALA A 235 -2.41 18.55 -6.12
CA ALA A 235 -2.39 19.83 -5.42
C ALA A 235 -1.43 19.86 -4.21
N GLU A 236 -1.19 18.71 -3.57
CA GLU A 236 -0.30 18.62 -2.40
C GLU A 236 1.17 18.30 -2.78
N GLU A 237 1.48 18.11 -4.07
CA GLU A 237 2.81 17.67 -4.52
C GLU A 237 3.92 18.70 -4.19
N GLU A 238 3.67 20.00 -4.40
CA GLU A 238 4.64 21.04 -4.05
C GLU A 238 4.88 21.09 -2.52
N THR A 239 3.80 21.00 -1.73
CA THR A 239 3.87 20.97 -0.27
C THR A 239 4.69 19.77 0.19
N MET A 240 4.46 18.59 -0.38
CA MET A 240 5.15 17.35 -0.03
C MET A 240 6.66 17.41 -0.35
N ARG A 241 7.03 18.09 -1.44
CA ARG A 241 8.43 18.26 -1.84
C ARG A 241 9.21 19.19 -0.89
N ARG A 242 8.55 20.16 -0.27
CA ARG A 242 9.19 21.23 0.52
C ARG A 242 9.04 21.07 2.03
N THR A 243 8.10 20.24 2.49
CA THR A 243 7.78 20.08 3.91
C THR A 243 8.91 19.42 4.69
N GLN A 244 9.05 19.81 5.96
CA GLN A 244 9.93 19.15 6.93
C GLN A 244 9.22 18.01 7.68
N SER A 245 7.90 17.90 7.50
CA SER A 245 7.07 16.85 8.10
C SER A 245 6.23 16.14 7.02
N PRO A 246 6.83 15.30 6.17
CA PRO A 246 6.14 14.55 5.11
C PRO A 246 4.95 13.73 5.61
N ARG A 247 5.11 13.10 6.79
CA ARG A 247 4.06 12.30 7.44
C ARG A 247 2.77 13.11 7.66
N LEU A 248 2.87 14.32 8.21
CA LEU A 248 1.71 15.16 8.49
C LEU A 248 0.96 15.53 7.21
N VAL A 249 1.69 15.88 6.15
CA VAL A 249 1.10 16.24 4.85
C VAL A 249 0.33 15.04 4.28
N LEU A 250 0.92 13.85 4.34
CA LEU A 250 0.27 12.62 3.88
C LEU A 250 -0.98 12.28 4.72
N GLU A 251 -0.92 12.37 6.05
CA GLU A 251 -2.08 12.15 6.93
C GLU A 251 -3.24 13.10 6.60
N MET A 252 -2.94 14.38 6.36
CA MET A 252 -3.94 15.38 6.00
C MET A 252 -4.52 15.14 4.59
N ALA A 253 -3.66 14.77 3.62
CA ALA A 253 -4.09 14.45 2.26
C ALA A 253 -5.01 13.23 2.24
N LEU A 254 -4.63 12.12 2.88
CA LEU A 254 -5.46 10.91 2.95
C LEU A 254 -6.77 11.15 3.68
N THR A 255 -6.75 11.94 4.76
CA THR A 255 -7.98 12.30 5.48
C THR A 255 -8.92 13.08 4.57
N ARG A 256 -8.41 14.07 3.83
CA ARG A 256 -9.21 14.86 2.87
C ARG A 256 -9.79 13.97 1.76
N MET A 257 -8.99 13.05 1.23
CA MET A 257 -9.41 12.09 0.21
C MET A 257 -10.52 11.14 0.72
N ALA A 258 -10.37 10.59 1.93
CA ALA A 258 -11.33 9.67 2.51
C ALA A 258 -12.69 10.33 2.83
N HIS A 259 -12.71 11.64 3.11
CA HIS A 259 -13.93 12.41 3.34
C HIS A 259 -14.58 12.95 2.06
N LEU A 260 -14.04 12.64 0.88
CA LEU A 260 -14.59 13.13 -0.38
C LEU A 260 -15.98 12.51 -0.64
N ALA A 261 -17.02 13.36 -0.60
CA ALA A 261 -18.39 12.95 -0.92
C ALA A 261 -18.51 12.49 -2.39
N PRO A 262 -19.30 11.43 -2.67
CA PRO A 262 -19.49 10.95 -4.03
C PRO A 262 -20.31 11.98 -4.79
N LEU A 263 -20.01 12.16 -6.06
CA LEU A 263 -20.92 12.87 -6.94
C LEU A 263 -22.16 11.99 -7.13
N ILE A 264 -23.29 12.43 -6.57
CA ILE A 264 -24.59 11.87 -6.92
C ILE A 264 -24.92 12.47 -8.30
N PRO A 265 -25.09 11.66 -9.36
CA PRO A 265 -25.49 12.16 -10.66
C PRO A 265 -26.76 13.00 -10.54
N ILE A 266 -26.82 14.14 -11.23
CA ILE A 266 -27.98 15.04 -11.19
C ILE A 266 -29.26 14.27 -11.56
N ASP A 267 -29.17 13.32 -12.49
CA ASP A 267 -30.28 12.46 -12.90
C ASP A 267 -30.85 11.63 -11.74
N GLU A 268 -30.02 11.19 -10.80
CA GLU A 268 -30.43 10.41 -9.63
C GLU A 268 -31.10 11.31 -8.57
N ILE A 269 -30.62 12.56 -8.43
CA ILE A 269 -31.27 13.59 -7.61
C ILE A 269 -32.63 13.96 -8.20
N LEU A 270 -32.70 14.19 -9.52
CA LEU A 270 -33.94 14.49 -10.24
C LEU A 270 -34.92 13.32 -10.16
N ALA A 271 -34.45 12.07 -10.27
CA ALA A 271 -35.28 10.88 -10.11
C ALA A 271 -35.83 10.75 -8.69
N ARG A 272 -35.01 11.02 -7.66
CA ARG A 272 -35.47 11.09 -6.26
C ARG A 272 -36.51 12.18 -6.07
N MET A 273 -36.27 13.39 -6.58
CA MET A 273 -37.22 14.51 -6.49
C MET A 273 -38.55 14.18 -7.18
N ALA A 274 -38.52 13.60 -8.38
CA ALA A 274 -39.72 13.19 -9.11
C ALA A 274 -40.48 12.04 -8.40
N SER A 275 -39.77 11.16 -7.69
CA SER A 275 -40.39 10.10 -6.87
C SER A 275 -41.03 10.63 -5.57
N LEU A 276 -40.40 11.62 -4.94
CA LEU A 276 -40.97 12.34 -3.79
C LEU A 276 -42.19 13.15 -4.21
N GLU A 277 -42.15 13.84 -5.34
CA GLU A 277 -43.28 14.58 -5.89
C GLU A 277 -44.47 13.65 -6.19
N ARG A 278 -44.23 12.49 -6.81
CA ARG A 278 -45.28 11.46 -6.99
C ARG A 278 -45.82 10.91 -5.68
N SER A 279 -44.99 10.73 -4.66
CA SER A 279 -45.41 10.24 -3.34
C SER A 279 -46.25 11.29 -2.59
N LEU A 280 -45.89 12.56 -2.69
CA LEU A 280 -46.65 13.69 -2.11
C LEU A 280 -47.98 13.93 -2.85
N THR A 281 -47.98 13.76 -4.18
CA THR A 281 -49.20 13.93 -5.00
C THR A 281 -50.17 12.74 -4.84
N SER A 282 -49.65 11.54 -4.61
CA SER A 282 -50.46 10.33 -4.36
C SER A 282 -50.95 10.21 -2.90
N GLY A 283 -50.25 10.80 -1.93
CA GLY A 283 -50.66 10.86 -0.52
C GLY A 283 -51.88 11.75 -0.25
N ALA A 284 -52.21 12.69 -1.14
CA ALA A 284 -53.38 13.56 -1.03
C ALA A 284 -54.70 12.89 -1.49
N GLY A 285 -54.64 11.69 -2.08
CA GLY A 285 -55.81 10.99 -2.64
C GLY A 285 -56.39 9.86 -1.78
N ALA A 286 -55.75 9.47 -0.67
CA ALA A 286 -56.05 8.23 0.04
C ALA A 286 -56.83 8.41 1.36
N ILE A 287 -57.80 9.34 1.42
CA ILE A 287 -58.77 9.43 2.54
C ILE A 287 -60.23 9.23 2.09
N ALA A 288 -60.52 9.12 0.79
CA ALA A 288 -61.90 9.07 0.31
C ALA A 288 -62.19 7.89 -0.64
N THR A 289 -61.99 6.65 -0.21
CA THR A 289 -62.77 5.50 -0.76
C THR A 289 -62.67 4.26 0.15
N MET A 290 -63.46 4.27 1.22
CA MET A 290 -63.96 3.04 1.85
C MET A 290 -65.50 3.09 1.83
N ALA A 291 -66.12 1.94 1.57
CA ALA A 291 -67.54 1.67 1.23
C ALA A 291 -67.80 1.80 -0.29
N THR A 292 -68.18 0.76 -1.04
CA THR A 292 -69.11 -0.38 -0.81
C THR A 292 -68.82 -1.55 -1.78
N GLY A 293 -69.28 -2.78 -1.44
CA GLY A 293 -69.27 -4.00 -2.28
C GLY A 293 -70.07 -3.87 -3.61
N GLU A 294 -70.14 -4.82 -4.54
CA GLU A 294 -70.14 -6.29 -4.51
C GLU A 294 -69.80 -6.86 -5.93
N ASN A 295 -69.13 -8.02 -5.94
CA ASN A 295 -69.40 -9.26 -6.71
C ASN A 295 -69.70 -9.26 -8.24
N SER A 296 -68.82 -9.89 -9.05
CA SER A 296 -69.20 -10.95 -10.03
C SER A 296 -68.01 -11.68 -10.68
N LYS A 297 -68.01 -13.02 -10.50
CA LYS A 297 -67.47 -14.17 -11.30
C LYS A 297 -66.73 -13.83 -12.61
N GLY A 298 -65.65 -14.50 -13.05
CA GLY A 298 -64.98 -15.73 -12.68
C GLY A 298 -64.42 -16.38 -13.96
N GLN A 299 -63.17 -16.88 -13.96
CA GLN A 299 -62.70 -17.93 -14.89
C GLN A 299 -61.33 -18.49 -14.46
N SER A 300 -61.11 -19.74 -14.84
CA SER A 300 -60.34 -20.77 -14.16
C SER A 300 -58.90 -20.94 -14.65
N ARG A 301 -57.99 -21.32 -13.72
CA ARG A 301 -56.87 -22.31 -13.72
C ARG A 301 -56.08 -22.65 -15.02
N PRO A 302 -54.81 -23.16 -14.94
CA PRO A 302 -54.19 -23.85 -13.80
C PRO A 302 -52.75 -23.42 -13.42
N VAL A 303 -52.33 -23.99 -12.28
CA VAL A 303 -51.03 -23.89 -11.59
C VAL A 303 -50.12 -25.02 -12.07
N THR A 304 -48.84 -24.73 -12.28
CA THR A 304 -47.79 -25.74 -12.51
C THR A 304 -46.80 -25.73 -11.35
N GLU A 305 -46.67 -26.87 -10.67
CA GLU A 305 -45.64 -27.18 -9.68
C GLU A 305 -44.25 -27.26 -10.33
N VAL A 306 -43.22 -26.78 -9.62
CA VAL A 306 -41.84 -27.21 -9.85
C VAL A 306 -41.20 -27.56 -8.51
N LYS A 307 -40.94 -28.87 -8.32
CA LYS A 307 -40.01 -29.42 -7.34
C LYS A 307 -38.59 -29.32 -7.90
N GLY A 308 -37.63 -28.93 -7.07
CA GLY A 308 -36.20 -28.98 -7.37
C GLY A 308 -35.42 -29.35 -6.10
N THR A 309 -34.74 -30.48 -6.18
CA THR A 309 -34.03 -31.24 -5.15
C THR A 309 -32.71 -30.62 -4.73
N VAL A 310 -32.31 -30.88 -3.47
CA VAL A 310 -31.06 -30.48 -2.84
C VAL A 310 -30.10 -31.67 -2.91
N ASP A 311 -28.94 -31.52 -3.55
CA ASP A 311 -27.81 -32.46 -3.47
C ASP A 311 -26.71 -31.87 -2.57
N SER A 312 -26.30 -32.68 -1.60
CA SER A 312 -25.22 -32.44 -0.65
C SER A 312 -23.99 -33.23 -1.10
N VAL A 313 -22.83 -32.56 -1.23
CA VAL A 313 -21.52 -33.23 -1.40
C VAL A 313 -20.54 -32.65 -0.39
N VAL A 314 -20.01 -33.54 0.45
CA VAL A 314 -18.96 -33.33 1.45
C VAL A 314 -17.63 -33.83 0.88
N PRO A 315 -16.49 -33.15 1.10
CA PRO A 315 -15.16 -33.76 0.97
C PRO A 315 -14.45 -33.96 2.33
N PRO A 316 -13.50 -34.92 2.44
CA PRO A 316 -12.87 -35.34 3.70
C PRO A 316 -11.52 -34.62 4.01
N PRO A 317 -10.98 -34.76 5.24
CA PRO A 317 -9.74 -34.08 5.67
C PRO A 317 -8.47 -34.94 5.49
N PRO A 318 -7.26 -34.33 5.38
CA PRO A 318 -5.99 -35.06 5.41
C PRO A 318 -5.35 -35.14 6.83
N ARG A 319 -4.51 -36.16 7.01
CA ARG A 319 -3.69 -36.47 8.20
C ARG A 319 -2.20 -36.14 7.98
N PRO A 320 -1.36 -36.09 9.04
CA PRO A 320 -0.10 -35.34 9.08
C PRO A 320 1.14 -36.13 8.65
N ILE A 321 2.17 -35.42 8.16
CA ILE A 321 3.53 -35.94 7.95
C ILE A 321 4.51 -35.24 8.88
N ALA A 322 5.40 -36.04 9.45
CA ALA A 322 6.36 -35.72 10.49
C ALA A 322 7.68 -35.11 9.96
N ALA A 323 8.25 -34.25 10.81
CA ALA A 323 9.66 -34.02 11.14
C ALA A 323 10.76 -34.22 10.08
N ILE A 324 11.49 -33.13 9.81
CA ILE A 324 12.95 -33.15 9.64
C ILE A 324 13.55 -32.00 10.49
N ARG A 325 14.57 -32.36 11.28
CA ARG A 325 15.47 -31.50 12.06
C ARG A 325 16.74 -31.23 11.24
N GLU A 326 17.24 -29.99 11.27
CA GLU A 326 18.66 -29.61 11.14
C GLU A 326 18.74 -28.10 11.48
N GLN A 327 19.25 -27.63 12.62
CA GLN A 327 20.64 -27.54 13.12
C GLN A 327 21.63 -26.78 12.22
N ALA A 328 21.89 -25.52 12.60
CA ALA A 328 23.20 -24.82 12.72
C ALA A 328 23.00 -23.32 12.38
N ALA A 329 23.11 -22.41 13.37
CA ALA A 329 24.33 -21.63 13.70
C ALA A 329 24.65 -20.61 12.59
N THR A 330 24.87 -19.30 12.76
CA THR A 330 25.32 -18.36 13.80
C THR A 330 25.30 -17.01 13.04
N GLY A 331 25.08 -15.81 13.55
CA GLY A 331 25.18 -15.22 14.87
C GLY A 331 25.44 -13.72 14.63
N TYR A 332 24.89 -12.83 15.44
CA TYR A 332 25.46 -11.49 15.64
C TYR A 332 25.08 -11.04 17.05
N GLY A 333 26.11 -10.82 17.86
CA GLY A 333 25.99 -10.37 19.23
C GLY A 333 25.53 -8.91 19.30
N ALA A 334 24.61 -8.65 20.21
CA ALA A 334 24.37 -7.32 20.73
C ALA A 334 24.31 -7.41 22.25
N GLY A 335 25.11 -6.56 22.89
CA GLY A 335 25.55 -6.65 24.28
C GLY A 335 24.44 -6.73 25.33
N GLU A 336 24.74 -7.51 26.36
CA GLU A 336 24.02 -7.60 27.61
C GLU A 336 23.93 -6.23 28.30
N ARG A 337 22.71 -5.71 28.41
CA ARG A 337 22.30 -4.89 29.56
C ARG A 337 21.26 -5.68 30.33
N ALA A 338 21.73 -6.35 31.39
CA ALA A 338 20.88 -6.99 32.38
C ALA A 338 20.06 -5.93 33.11
N ILE A 339 18.74 -5.98 32.96
CA ILE A 339 17.79 -5.33 33.87
C ILE A 339 17.17 -6.44 34.69
N ALA A 340 17.57 -6.54 35.96
CA ALA A 340 16.90 -7.38 36.93
C ALA A 340 15.51 -6.81 37.21
N ALA A 341 14.47 -7.57 36.90
CA ALA A 341 13.12 -7.30 37.37
C ALA A 341 12.78 -8.32 38.46
N ASP A 342 12.40 -7.77 39.61
CA ASP A 342 12.00 -8.49 40.82
C ASP A 342 10.86 -9.48 40.57
N ALA A 343 10.86 -10.50 41.43
CA ALA A 343 10.03 -11.69 41.36
C ALA A 343 8.52 -11.43 41.52
N LYS A 344 7.75 -12.29 40.82
CA LYS A 344 6.32 -12.63 41.01
C LYS A 344 5.31 -11.51 40.74
N GLY A 345 4.91 -11.37 39.48
CA GLY A 345 3.70 -10.65 39.09
C GLY A 345 3.39 -10.81 37.61
N ASP A 346 2.37 -11.62 37.31
CA ASP A 346 1.64 -11.74 36.04
C ASP A 346 2.45 -12.09 34.77
N GLN A 347 2.61 -13.39 34.49
CA GLN A 347 3.08 -13.90 33.19
C GLN A 347 1.96 -13.81 32.12
N SER A 348 1.32 -12.65 31.99
CA SER A 348 0.21 -12.43 31.07
C SER A 348 0.70 -11.99 29.69
N TRP A 349 -0.08 -12.31 28.65
CA TRP A 349 0.19 -11.90 27.26
C TRP A 349 0.28 -10.38 27.10
N GLU A 350 -0.55 -9.65 27.84
CA GLU A 350 -0.52 -8.18 27.89
C GLU A 350 0.78 -7.65 28.52
N GLY A 351 1.27 -8.32 29.57
CA GLY A 351 2.58 -8.01 30.15
C GLY A 351 3.74 -8.27 29.18
N PHE A 352 3.66 -9.33 28.37
CA PHE A 352 4.63 -9.62 27.32
C PHE A 352 4.59 -8.55 26.21
N LYS A 353 3.41 -8.13 25.77
CA LYS A 353 3.26 -7.01 24.81
C LYS A 353 3.90 -5.74 25.36
N ALA A 354 3.67 -5.39 26.62
CA ALA A 354 4.31 -4.22 27.25
C ALA A 354 5.85 -4.34 27.31
N PHE A 355 6.38 -5.53 27.59
CA PHE A 355 7.82 -5.80 27.60
C PHE A 355 8.45 -5.68 26.20
N VAL A 356 7.78 -6.19 25.17
CA VAL A 356 8.23 -6.06 23.77
C VAL A 356 8.15 -4.59 23.34
N LYS A 357 7.12 -3.84 23.74
CA LYS A 357 7.02 -2.39 23.48
C LYS A 357 8.21 -1.61 24.01
N GLN A 358 8.71 -1.96 25.18
CA GLN A 358 9.81 -1.26 25.83
C GLN A 358 11.19 -1.71 25.32
N SER A 359 11.31 -2.97 24.90
CA SER A 359 12.60 -3.55 24.46
C SER A 359 12.83 -3.43 22.96
N ASN A 360 11.78 -3.54 22.15
CA ASN A 360 11.83 -3.44 20.69
C ASN A 360 10.49 -2.90 20.14
N PRO A 361 10.33 -1.56 20.08
CA PRO A 361 9.11 -0.92 19.60
C PRO A 361 8.66 -1.35 18.18
N PRO A 362 9.58 -1.56 17.20
CA PRO A 362 9.21 -2.10 15.89
C PRO A 362 8.58 -3.49 15.93
N LEU A 363 9.11 -4.42 16.74
CA LEU A 363 8.53 -5.75 16.90
C LEU A 363 7.19 -5.71 17.64
N TRP A 364 6.99 -4.74 18.53
CA TRP A 364 5.70 -4.57 19.22
C TRP A 364 4.58 -4.18 18.25
N SER A 365 4.83 -3.24 17.33
CA SER A 365 3.84 -2.84 16.32
C SER A 365 3.37 -4.04 15.47
N LYS A 366 4.30 -4.96 15.18
CA LYS A 366 4.02 -6.22 14.46
C LYS A 366 3.29 -7.26 15.33
N LEU A 367 3.48 -7.23 16.65
CA LEU A 367 2.91 -8.18 17.61
C LEU A 367 1.55 -7.74 18.19
N ASP A 368 1.25 -6.44 18.20
CA ASP A 368 0.04 -5.86 18.79
C ASP A 368 -1.27 -6.50 18.29
N PRO A 369 -1.42 -6.82 16.99
CA PRO A 369 -2.61 -7.49 16.46
C PRO A 369 -2.72 -8.96 16.84
N GLY A 370 -1.64 -9.56 17.37
CA GLY A 370 -1.57 -10.96 17.76
C GLY A 370 -2.30 -11.25 19.07
N GLN A 371 -3.04 -12.36 19.12
CA GLN A 371 -3.68 -12.87 20.33
C GLN A 371 -3.05 -14.19 20.74
N MET A 372 -2.80 -14.38 22.04
CA MET A 372 -2.36 -15.67 22.56
C MET A 372 -3.51 -16.68 22.48
N LEU A 373 -3.33 -17.75 21.70
CA LEU A 373 -4.32 -18.82 21.52
C LEU A 373 -4.18 -19.91 22.57
N SER A 374 -2.95 -20.35 22.83
CA SER A 374 -2.66 -21.33 23.86
C SER A 374 -1.21 -21.24 24.33
N ARG A 375 -0.98 -21.67 25.57
CA ARG A 375 0.36 -21.89 26.12
C ARG A 375 0.38 -23.30 26.71
N GLU A 376 1.08 -24.19 26.04
CA GLU A 376 1.30 -25.56 26.50
C GLU A 376 2.79 -25.73 26.78
N GLY A 377 3.18 -25.70 28.06
CA GLY A 377 4.56 -25.92 28.48
C GLY A 377 5.58 -24.97 27.85
N ASP A 378 6.39 -25.51 26.94
CA ASP A 378 7.47 -24.87 26.19
C ASP A 378 7.00 -24.26 24.85
N ARG A 379 5.69 -24.26 24.55
CA ARG A 379 5.13 -23.70 23.31
C ARG A 379 4.11 -22.61 23.57
N LEU A 380 4.30 -21.48 22.90
CA LEU A 380 3.36 -20.35 22.90
C LEU A 380 2.78 -20.17 21.49
N THR A 381 1.47 -20.38 21.33
CA THR A 381 0.80 -20.18 20.04
C THR A 381 0.14 -18.81 20.00
N VAL A 382 0.52 -18.01 19.01
CA VAL A 382 0.01 -16.65 18.77
C VAL A 382 -0.78 -16.66 17.46
N GLY A 383 -2.05 -16.30 17.55
CA GLY A 383 -2.97 -16.18 16.45
C GLY A 383 -2.95 -14.77 15.87
N PHE A 384 -2.87 -14.68 14.55
CA PHE A 384 -3.08 -13.43 13.81
C PHE A 384 -4.26 -13.59 12.85
N PRO A 385 -5.02 -12.52 12.55
CA PRO A 385 -6.03 -12.56 11.50
C PRO A 385 -5.39 -12.95 10.15
N LYS A 386 -6.04 -13.83 9.37
CA LYS A 386 -5.55 -14.21 8.01
C LYS A 386 -5.29 -13.03 7.07
N THR A 387 -5.94 -11.89 7.30
CA THR A 387 -5.79 -10.65 6.53
C THR A 387 -4.61 -9.79 6.99
N TYR A 388 -3.80 -10.27 7.95
CA TYR A 388 -2.72 -9.49 8.51
C TYR A 388 -1.47 -9.52 7.61
N VAL A 389 -1.07 -8.33 7.14
CA VAL A 389 -0.06 -8.14 6.08
C VAL A 389 1.33 -8.61 6.50
N PHE A 390 1.67 -8.50 7.78
CA PHE A 390 2.99 -8.87 8.31
C PHE A 390 3.06 -10.33 8.78
N PHE A 391 2.02 -11.14 8.56
CA PHE A 391 2.01 -12.55 9.02
C PHE A 391 3.23 -13.33 8.52
N GLU A 392 3.54 -13.26 7.23
CA GLU A 392 4.68 -13.99 6.65
C GLU A 392 6.04 -13.46 7.11
N ASP A 393 6.16 -12.15 7.32
CA ASP A 393 7.39 -11.52 7.79
C ASP A 393 7.69 -11.91 9.25
N ILE A 394 6.66 -11.97 10.09
CA ILE A 394 6.80 -12.44 11.47
C ILE A 394 7.14 -13.93 11.50
N GLU A 395 6.48 -14.74 10.67
CA GLU A 395 6.70 -16.19 10.61
C GLU A 395 8.11 -16.56 10.12
N LYS A 396 8.62 -15.88 9.08
CA LYS A 396 9.88 -16.23 8.41
C LYS A 396 11.12 -15.51 8.97
N HIS A 397 11.00 -14.23 9.33
CA HIS A 397 12.18 -13.40 9.64
C HIS A 397 12.29 -12.97 11.10
N GLN A 398 11.16 -12.81 11.80
CA GLN A 398 11.16 -12.25 13.17
C GLN A 398 10.80 -13.27 14.27
N LYS A 399 10.48 -14.52 13.90
CA LYS A 399 10.14 -15.61 14.83
C LYS A 399 11.23 -15.87 15.86
N GLU A 400 12.50 -15.82 15.45
CA GLU A 400 13.65 -16.08 16.34
C GLU A 400 13.88 -14.93 17.33
N ALA A 401 13.78 -13.68 16.88
CA ALA A 401 13.87 -12.50 17.74
C ALA A 401 12.73 -12.43 18.77
N LEU A 402 11.50 -12.75 18.35
CA LEU A 402 10.33 -12.86 19.23
C LEU A 402 10.49 -14.01 20.23
N SER A 403 11.00 -15.16 19.80
CA SER A 403 11.28 -16.30 20.69
C SER A 403 12.35 -15.94 21.72
N GLY A 404 13.40 -15.20 21.34
CA GLY A 404 14.41 -14.69 22.28
C GLY A 404 13.83 -13.75 23.35
N LEU A 405 12.99 -12.79 22.94
CA LEU A 405 12.31 -11.88 23.87
C LEU A 405 11.32 -12.63 24.78
N ALA A 406 10.63 -13.65 24.26
CA ALA A 406 9.72 -14.47 25.05
C ALA A 406 10.45 -15.38 26.04
N ARG A 407 11.61 -15.95 25.69
CA ARG A 407 12.46 -16.70 26.63
C ARG A 407 12.90 -15.84 27.80
N ASN A 408 13.30 -14.60 27.53
CA ASN A 408 13.70 -13.63 28.54
C ASN A 408 12.54 -13.23 29.46
N TYR A 409 11.36 -12.94 28.89
CA TYR A 409 10.20 -12.49 29.66
C TYR A 409 9.54 -13.61 30.47
N PHE A 410 9.33 -14.77 29.85
CA PHE A 410 8.68 -15.92 30.52
C PHE A 410 9.66 -16.79 31.34
N GLN A 411 10.96 -16.45 31.35
CA GLN A 411 12.03 -17.17 32.04
C GLN A 411 12.04 -18.68 31.71
N CYS A 412 11.73 -19.01 30.44
CA CYS A 412 11.68 -20.38 29.95
C CYS A 412 12.69 -20.51 28.80
N PRO A 413 13.82 -21.21 28.98
CA PRO A 413 14.92 -21.25 28.00
C PRO A 413 14.54 -21.92 26.67
N ASP A 414 13.62 -22.89 26.72
CA ASP A 414 13.21 -23.71 25.58
C ASP A 414 11.91 -23.24 24.93
N LEU A 415 11.44 -22.03 25.26
CA LEU A 415 10.17 -21.53 24.74
C LEU A 415 10.24 -21.29 23.23
N GLU A 416 9.33 -21.92 22.48
CA GLU A 416 9.14 -21.74 21.04
C GLU A 416 7.79 -21.06 20.76
N ILE A 417 7.82 -19.98 19.96
CA ILE A 417 6.61 -19.31 19.51
C ILE A 417 6.13 -19.94 18.20
N ARG A 418 4.86 -20.35 18.15
CA ARG A 418 4.16 -20.73 16.91
C ARG A 418 3.20 -19.63 16.52
N ILE A 419 3.20 -19.29 15.23
CA ILE A 419 2.35 -18.25 14.67
C ILE A 419 1.32 -18.95 13.80
N GLU A 420 0.03 -18.76 14.10
CA GLU A 420 -1.06 -19.40 13.38
C GLU A 420 -2.04 -18.36 12.81
N ALA A 421 -2.51 -18.59 11.60
CA ALA A 421 -3.50 -17.72 10.96
C ALA A 421 -4.92 -18.14 11.37
N GLN A 422 -5.67 -17.27 12.05
CA GLN A 422 -7.06 -17.54 12.42
C GLN A 422 -8.04 -17.28 11.26
N HIS A 423 -8.98 -18.21 11.06
CA HIS A 423 -10.23 -17.97 10.33
C HIS A 423 -11.20 -17.29 11.28
N ASN A 424 -11.62 -16.06 10.96
CA ASN A 424 -12.73 -15.41 11.67
C ASN A 424 -14.05 -16.05 11.20
N ASP A 425 -14.40 -17.17 11.82
CA ASP A 425 -15.79 -17.63 11.92
C ASP A 425 -16.08 -17.92 13.39
N THR A 426 -16.20 -16.86 14.17
CA THR A 426 -17.07 -16.81 15.35
C THR A 426 -17.18 -15.38 15.85
N ALA A 427 -18.42 -14.88 15.86
CA ALA A 427 -18.82 -13.78 16.74
C ALA A 427 -18.36 -14.11 18.18
N PRO A 428 -17.96 -13.12 18.99
CA PRO A 428 -17.43 -13.38 20.33
C PRO A 428 -18.53 -14.00 21.21
N ASN A 429 -18.41 -15.30 21.45
CA ASN A 429 -19.23 -16.04 22.39
C ASN A 429 -18.69 -15.77 23.80
N ASN A 430 -19.35 -14.85 24.50
CA ASN A 430 -19.19 -14.65 25.94
C ASN A 430 -19.45 -15.97 26.67
N GLY A 431 -18.41 -16.51 27.31
CA GLY A 431 -18.54 -17.60 28.26
C GLY A 431 -19.45 -17.20 29.41
N LYS A 432 -20.54 -17.95 29.58
CA LYS A 432 -21.36 -17.95 30.80
C LYS A 432 -20.55 -18.51 31.96
N MET A 433 -20.38 -17.72 33.02
CA MET A 433 -20.43 -18.14 34.43
C MET A 433 -20.95 -16.97 35.25
N ALA A 434 -21.80 -17.28 36.23
CA ALA A 434 -22.69 -16.37 36.94
C ALA A 434 -21.99 -15.44 37.95
N ASN A 435 -22.46 -14.20 38.07
CA ASN A 435 -23.05 -13.69 39.33
C ASN A 435 -23.62 -12.26 39.18
N GLY A 436 -24.87 -12.10 39.62
CA GLY A 436 -25.70 -10.89 39.45
C GLY A 436 -25.34 -9.66 40.27
N ASN A 437 -24.08 -9.49 40.70
CA ASN A 437 -23.65 -8.34 41.50
C ASN A 437 -22.85 -7.26 40.73
N GLY A 438 -22.36 -7.55 39.51
CA GLY A 438 -21.51 -6.61 38.76
C GLY A 438 -22.24 -5.40 38.15
N LYS A 439 -23.53 -5.54 37.78
CA LYS A 439 -24.31 -4.45 37.15
C LYS A 439 -24.72 -3.35 38.14
N ALA A 440 -24.87 -3.68 39.43
CA ALA A 440 -25.16 -2.69 40.47
C ALA A 440 -23.90 -1.90 40.84
N GLN A 441 -22.74 -2.58 40.93
CA GLN A 441 -21.44 -1.97 41.19
C GLN A 441 -21.07 -0.96 40.08
N LEU A 442 -21.18 -1.37 38.81
CA LEU A 442 -20.81 -0.52 37.66
C LEU A 442 -21.70 0.74 37.54
N LYS A 443 -23.00 0.65 37.86
CA LYS A 443 -23.90 1.82 37.91
C LYS A 443 -23.57 2.76 39.07
N SER A 444 -23.16 2.22 40.22
CA SER A 444 -22.74 3.01 41.37
C SER A 444 -21.43 3.75 41.08
N ASP A 445 -20.47 3.09 40.44
CA ASP A 445 -19.16 3.67 40.13
C ASP A 445 -19.25 4.80 39.09
N ILE A 446 -20.06 4.61 38.02
CA ILE A 446 -20.32 5.66 37.01
C ILE A 446 -21.03 6.87 37.63
N ARG A 447 -21.96 6.65 38.57
CA ARG A 447 -22.66 7.74 39.28
C ARG A 447 -21.70 8.52 40.18
N GLN A 448 -20.81 7.83 40.89
CA GLN A 448 -19.81 8.47 41.75
C GLN A 448 -18.76 9.25 40.94
N GLU A 449 -18.37 8.77 39.76
CA GLU A 449 -17.43 9.46 38.87
C GLU A 449 -18.05 10.72 38.27
N ALA A 450 -19.33 10.66 37.86
CA ALA A 450 -20.07 11.84 37.39
C ALA A 450 -20.24 12.93 38.47
N LEU A 451 -20.47 12.53 39.74
CA LEU A 451 -20.56 13.45 40.87
C LEU A 451 -19.23 14.15 41.22
N LYS A 452 -18.11 13.54 40.86
CA LYS A 452 -16.76 14.13 41.05
C LYS A 452 -16.34 15.02 39.88
N HIS A 453 -17.12 15.11 38.81
CA HIS A 453 -16.77 15.91 37.65
C HIS A 453 -16.89 17.42 37.96
N PRO A 454 -15.86 18.25 37.67
CA PRO A 454 -15.83 19.67 38.05
C PRO A 454 -17.00 20.51 37.53
N LEU A 455 -17.54 20.17 36.35
CA LEU A 455 -18.71 20.85 35.78
C LEU A 455 -20.01 20.50 36.50
N VAL A 456 -20.14 19.26 36.99
CA VAL A 456 -21.34 18.83 37.73
C VAL A 456 -21.35 19.49 39.11
N GLN A 457 -20.21 19.58 39.78
CA GLN A 457 -20.07 20.31 41.06
C GLN A 457 -20.44 21.79 40.91
N LYS A 458 -19.94 22.47 39.87
CA LYS A 458 -20.32 23.86 39.58
C LYS A 458 -21.83 24.05 39.37
N VAL A 459 -22.50 23.09 38.74
CA VAL A 459 -23.96 23.16 38.53
C VAL A 459 -24.71 22.92 39.85
N MET A 460 -24.25 21.99 40.68
CA MET A 460 -24.85 21.73 41.99
C MET A 460 -24.67 22.92 42.95
N ASP A 461 -23.55 23.64 42.89
CA ASP A 461 -23.30 24.83 43.71
C ASP A 461 -24.17 26.04 43.29
N ILE A 462 -24.60 26.10 42.03
CA ILE A 462 -25.46 27.18 41.51
C ILE A 462 -26.94 26.93 41.87
N PHE A 463 -27.35 25.68 42.05
CA PHE A 463 -28.74 25.30 42.30
C PHE A 463 -28.87 24.51 43.62
N GLU A 464 -29.09 25.23 44.72
CA GLU A 464 -29.09 24.71 46.11
C GLU A 464 -30.09 23.54 46.39
N ASN A 465 -31.04 23.27 45.48
CA ASN A 465 -32.01 22.17 45.59
C ASN A 465 -32.03 21.22 44.37
N ALA A 466 -30.99 21.22 43.54
CA ALA A 466 -30.93 20.31 42.39
C ALA A 466 -30.61 18.87 42.81
N GLU A 467 -31.27 17.89 42.21
CA GLU A 467 -31.01 16.46 42.44
C GLU A 467 -30.72 15.75 41.10
N ILE A 468 -29.63 14.98 41.05
CA ILE A 468 -29.27 14.19 39.87
C ILE A 468 -30.17 12.95 39.80
N ARG A 469 -31.11 12.96 38.84
CA ARG A 469 -32.07 11.85 38.65
C ARG A 469 -31.46 10.63 37.96
N ASP A 470 -30.77 10.81 36.85
CA ASP A 470 -30.14 9.71 36.09
C ASP A 470 -28.80 10.12 35.48
N VAL A 471 -27.87 9.17 35.40
CA VAL A 471 -26.56 9.31 34.73
C VAL A 471 -26.48 8.26 33.64
N ILE A 472 -26.60 8.69 32.39
CA ILE A 472 -26.61 7.81 31.22
C ILE A 472 -25.23 7.92 30.54
N PRO A 473 -24.44 6.82 30.47
CA PRO A 473 -23.21 6.82 29.70
C PRO A 473 -23.55 7.00 28.23
N ARG A 474 -22.89 7.95 27.55
CA ARG A 474 -23.13 8.24 26.14
C ARG A 474 -22.70 7.04 25.29
N GLN A 475 -23.65 6.17 24.97
CA GLN A 475 -23.51 5.22 23.87
C GLN A 475 -23.59 6.05 22.58
N THR A 476 -22.53 6.00 21.78
CA THR A 476 -22.47 6.60 20.45
C THR A 476 -23.45 5.87 19.55
N VAL A 477 -24.70 6.35 19.54
CA VAL A 477 -25.73 5.93 18.60
C VAL A 477 -25.60 6.79 17.34
N ILE A 478 -25.58 6.06 16.23
CA ILE A 478 -25.65 6.45 14.83
C ILE A 478 -26.81 7.44 14.64
N GLU A 479 -26.53 8.64 14.10
CA GLU A 479 -27.56 9.59 13.71
C GLU A 479 -28.32 9.06 12.49
N GLY A 480 -29.56 8.63 12.74
CA GLY A 480 -30.58 8.32 11.77
C GLY A 480 -31.95 8.27 12.47
N GLU A 481 -32.82 9.21 12.07
CA GLU A 481 -34.28 9.29 12.30
C GLU A 481 -34.83 9.96 13.58
N VAL A 482 -35.27 11.21 13.36
CA VAL A 482 -36.57 11.84 13.69
C VAL A 482 -37.16 11.65 15.11
N GLU A 483 -37.18 12.74 15.88
CA GLU A 483 -38.39 13.54 16.20
C GLU A 483 -38.02 14.98 16.61
#